data_AF-V6K2L8-F1
#
_entry.id   AF-V6K2L8-F1
#
_cell.length_a   1.000
_cell.length_b   1.000
_cell.length_c   1.000
_cell.angle_alpha   90.00
_cell.angle_beta   90.00
_cell.angle_gamma   90.00
#
_symmetry.space_group_name_H-M   'P 1'
#
loop_
_entity.id
_entity.type
_entity.pdbx_description
1 polymer ?
#
loop_
_entity_poly.entity_id
_entity_poly.type
_entity_poly.pdbx_seq_one_letter_code
_entity_poly.pdbx_strand_id
1 'polypeptide(L)'
;MFVGEKGAPFRRTSFGRKWKRARAHIGMPDGFRFYDLRYTGHTLSTQSGATLKGTMVRAGQSSERAALIYQHSNAERQKEVAGGIDARVRAERARIAEKAEGRRSGADLLQDA
;
A
#
# COMPACT_ATOMS: atom_id res chain seq x y z
N MET A 1 -10.85 10.18 23.85
CA MET A 1 -10.16 11.41 24.28
C MET A 1 -8.88 11.00 25.02
N PHE A 2 -7.72 11.59 24.71
CA PHE A 2 -6.50 11.32 25.48
C PHE A 2 -6.48 12.21 26.72
N VAL A 3 -6.31 11.61 27.90
CA VAL A 3 -6.24 12.29 29.19
C VAL A 3 -4.87 12.10 29.81
N GLY A 4 -4.38 13.11 30.52
CA GLY A 4 -3.15 12.99 31.29
C GLY A 4 -3.35 12.17 32.57
N GLU A 5 -2.25 11.85 33.26
CA GLU A 5 -2.25 11.10 34.53
C GLU A 5 -3.18 11.68 35.61
N LYS A 6 -3.51 12.98 35.52
CA LYS A 6 -4.43 13.68 36.43
C LYS A 6 -5.85 13.84 35.89
N GLY A 7 -6.24 13.07 34.87
CA GLY A 7 -7.57 13.14 34.24
C GLY A 7 -7.83 14.40 33.38
N ALA A 8 -6.94 15.38 33.41
CA ALA A 8 -7.07 16.60 32.61
C ALA A 8 -6.81 16.34 31.11
N PRO A 9 -7.41 17.15 30.21
CA PRO A 9 -7.14 17.08 28.77
C PRO A 9 -5.65 17.19 28.45
N PHE A 10 -5.21 16.33 27.54
CA PHE A 10 -3.79 16.20 27.21
C PHE A 10 -3.24 17.45 26.50
N ARG A 11 -2.24 18.11 27.10
CA ARG A 11 -1.64 19.34 26.57
C ARG A 11 -0.58 19.03 25.50
N ARG A 12 -0.63 19.75 24.36
CA ARG A 12 0.33 19.61 23.24
C ARG A 12 1.80 19.77 23.64
N THR A 13 2.12 20.69 24.55
CA THR A 13 3.51 20.97 24.96
C THR A 13 4.14 19.83 25.78
N SER A 14 3.37 19.20 26.66
CA SER A 14 3.82 18.02 27.42
C SER A 14 4.09 16.83 26.50
N PHE A 15 3.27 16.65 25.47
CA PHE A 15 3.45 15.62 24.46
C PHE A 15 4.75 15.80 23.66
N GLY A 16 5.01 17.00 23.17
CA GLY A 16 6.21 17.29 22.37
C GLY A 16 7.51 16.93 23.09
N ARG A 17 7.59 17.15 24.41
CA ARG A 17 8.74 16.74 25.23
C ARG A 17 8.89 15.22 25.32
N LYS A 18 7.79 14.49 25.56
CA LYS A 18 7.81 13.02 25.59
C LYS A 18 8.18 12.45 24.22
N TRP A 19 7.66 13.03 23.14
CA TRP A 19 8.01 12.67 21.76
C TRP A 19 9.50 12.88 21.48
N LYS A 20 10.06 14.04 21.82
CA LYS A 20 11.51 14.32 21.63
C LYS A 20 12.38 13.26 22.32
N ARG A 21 12.03 12.86 23.55
CA ARG A 21 12.74 11.80 24.28
C ARG A 21 12.64 10.45 23.59
N ALA A 22 11.43 10.04 23.20
CA ALA A 22 11.21 8.78 22.50
C ALA A 22 11.98 8.72 21.17
N ARG A 23 11.90 9.80 20.38
CA ARG A 23 12.62 9.95 19.10
C ARG A 23 14.13 9.84 19.26
N ALA A 24 14.69 10.53 20.26
CA ALA A 24 16.13 10.48 20.55
C ALA A 24 16.56 9.07 21.00
N HIS A 25 15.74 8.41 21.83
CA HIS A 25 16.03 7.06 22.32
C HIS A 25 16.15 6.03 21.19
N ILE A 26 15.35 6.15 20.14
CA ILE A 26 15.38 5.26 18.97
C ILE A 26 16.30 5.76 17.84
N GLY A 27 17.10 6.81 18.07
CA GLY A 27 18.08 7.33 17.11
C GLY A 27 17.49 8.04 15.89
N MET A 28 16.26 8.55 15.98
CA MET A 28 15.56 9.13 14.83
C MET A 28 15.88 10.64 14.66
N PRO A 29 15.94 11.19 13.42
CA PRO A 29 16.45 12.54 13.15
C PRO A 29 15.72 13.66 13.89
N ASP A 30 16.41 14.76 14.19
CA ASP A 30 15.85 15.90 14.94
C ASP A 30 14.62 16.55 14.31
N GLY A 31 14.53 16.50 12.98
CA GLY A 31 13.40 17.00 12.22
C GLY A 31 12.16 16.10 12.22
N PHE A 32 12.24 14.86 12.71
CA PHE A 32 11.11 13.91 12.63
C PHE A 32 10.02 14.25 13.66
N ARG A 33 8.94 14.83 13.17
CA ARG A 33 7.80 15.30 13.96
C ARG A 33 6.82 14.15 14.16
N PHE A 34 6.04 14.21 15.23
CA PHE A 34 4.97 13.24 15.44
C PHE A 34 3.94 13.23 14.30
N TYR A 35 3.73 14.38 13.66
CA TYR A 35 2.84 14.49 12.49
C TYR A 35 3.33 13.68 11.30
N ASP A 36 4.63 13.42 11.19
CA ASP A 36 5.20 12.66 10.07
C ASP A 36 4.76 11.19 10.12
N LEU A 37 4.40 10.67 11.31
CA LEU A 37 3.77 9.35 11.43
C LEU A 37 2.41 9.28 10.74
N ARG A 38 1.66 10.40 10.68
CA ARG A 38 0.40 10.46 9.95
C ARG A 38 0.65 10.29 8.45
N TYR A 39 1.69 10.93 7.93
CA TYR A 39 2.13 10.76 6.55
C TYR A 39 2.54 9.31 6.27
N THR A 40 3.37 8.69 7.12
CA THR A 40 3.73 7.27 7.00
C THR A 40 2.51 6.35 7.01
N GLY A 41 1.57 6.58 7.92
CA GLY A 41 0.33 5.80 8.01
C GLY A 41 -0.56 5.91 6.76
N HIS A 42 -0.61 7.10 6.12
CA HIS A 42 -1.29 7.29 4.84
C HIS A 42 -0.62 6.48 3.74
N THR A 43 0.70 6.61 3.59
CA THR A 43 1.46 5.87 2.57
C THR A 43 1.29 4.36 2.70
N LEU A 44 1.40 3.82 3.92
CA LEU A 44 1.21 2.39 4.17
C LEU A 44 -0.22 1.92 3.85
N SER A 45 -1.23 2.73 4.18
CA SER A 45 -2.63 2.41 3.86
C SER A 45 -2.89 2.40 2.35
N THR A 46 -2.25 3.29 1.60
CA THR A 46 -2.35 3.32 0.14
C THR A 46 -1.62 2.13 -0.50
N GLN A 47 -0.45 1.78 0.02
CA GLN A 47 0.35 0.64 -0.47
C GLN A 47 -0.33 -0.71 -0.21
N SER A 48 -1.09 -0.85 0.87
CA SER A 48 -1.84 -2.08 1.17
C SER A 48 -3.03 -2.35 0.25
N GLY A 49 -3.18 -1.61 -0.85
CA GLY A 49 -4.25 -1.81 -1.83
C GLY A 49 -5.61 -1.24 -1.41
N ALA A 50 -5.65 -0.32 -0.43
CA ALA A 50 -6.89 0.35 -0.08
C ALA A 50 -7.44 1.14 -1.29
N THR A 51 -8.73 1.02 -1.56
CA THR A 51 -9.41 1.84 -2.56
C THR A 51 -9.30 3.32 -2.19
N LEU A 52 -9.48 4.23 -3.15
CA LEU A 52 -9.44 5.68 -2.91
C LEU A 52 -10.40 6.08 -1.77
N LYS A 53 -11.62 5.55 -1.78
CA LYS A 53 -12.63 5.78 -0.73
C LYS A 53 -12.20 5.22 0.63
N GLY A 54 -11.63 4.01 0.67
CA GLY A 54 -11.11 3.42 1.90
C GLY A 54 -9.95 4.21 2.49
N THR A 55 -9.06 4.72 1.62
CA THR A 55 -7.96 5.61 2.00
C THR A 55 -8.51 6.91 2.57
N MET A 56 -9.47 7.56 1.91
CA MET A 56 -10.05 8.83 2.38
C MET A 56 -10.72 8.71 3.75
N VAL A 57 -11.51 7.65 3.98
CA VAL A 57 -12.16 7.40 5.28
C VAL A 57 -11.11 7.21 6.38
N ARG A 58 -10.10 6.36 6.13
CA ARG A 58 -9.04 6.09 7.11
C ARG A 58 -8.14 7.30 7.35
N ALA A 59 -7.93 8.09 6.30
CA ALA A 59 -7.16 9.30 6.33
C ALA A 59 -7.88 10.47 7.00
N GLY A 60 -9.22 10.44 7.05
CA GLY A 60 -10.05 11.59 7.41
C GLY A 60 -9.95 12.71 6.37
N GLN A 61 -9.77 12.38 5.09
CA GLN A 61 -9.72 13.35 3.99
C GLN A 61 -11.12 13.56 3.43
N SER A 62 -11.53 14.83 3.35
CA SER A 62 -12.82 15.23 2.80
C SER A 62 -12.79 15.45 1.28
N SER A 63 -11.61 15.44 0.64
CA SER A 63 -11.48 15.66 -0.80
C SER A 63 -10.63 14.59 -1.48
N GLU A 64 -11.05 14.22 -2.69
CA GLU A 64 -10.32 13.29 -3.55
C GLU A 64 -8.97 13.86 -3.98
N ARG A 65 -8.91 15.18 -4.23
CA ARG A 65 -7.65 15.88 -4.53
C ARG A 65 -6.62 15.68 -3.41
N ALA A 66 -7.03 15.77 -2.15
CA ALA A 66 -6.11 15.52 -1.03
C ALA A 66 -5.60 14.08 -1.02
N ALA A 67 -6.45 13.09 -1.33
CA ALA A 67 -6.04 11.69 -1.40
C ALA A 67 -5.08 11.42 -2.56
N LEU A 68 -5.36 11.98 -3.75
CA LEU A 68 -4.56 11.79 -4.96
C LEU A 68 -3.14 12.36 -4.86
N ILE A 69 -2.95 13.44 -4.10
CA ILE A 69 -1.61 14.02 -3.81
C ILE A 69 -0.71 12.99 -3.10
N TYR A 70 -1.28 12.14 -2.24
CA TYR A 70 -0.53 11.09 -1.53
C TYR A 70 -0.53 9.75 -2.26
N GLN A 71 -1.42 9.58 -3.25
CA GLN A 71 -1.51 8.37 -4.06
C GLN A 71 -0.46 8.31 -5.19
N HIS A 72 0.44 9.29 -5.27
CA HIS A 72 1.55 9.25 -6.22
C HIS A 72 2.44 8.04 -5.95
N SER A 73 2.27 7.06 -6.82
CA SER A 73 2.89 5.76 -6.71
C SER A 73 4.41 5.91 -6.76
N ASN A 74 5.08 5.44 -5.72
CA ASN A 74 6.52 5.24 -5.71
C ASN A 74 6.93 4.21 -6.80
N ALA A 75 8.14 4.36 -7.35
CA ALA A 75 8.65 3.51 -8.42
C ALA A 75 8.66 2.01 -8.06
N GLU A 76 8.80 1.67 -6.78
CA GLU A 76 8.68 0.30 -6.28
C GLU A 76 7.29 -0.28 -6.47
N ARG A 77 6.23 0.50 -6.19
CA ARG A 77 4.85 0.06 -6.42
C ARG A 77 4.57 -0.17 -7.90
N GLN A 78 5.12 0.66 -8.79
CA GLN A 78 5.03 0.41 -10.24
C GLN A 78 5.73 -0.89 -10.65
N LYS A 79 6.90 -1.21 -10.06
CA LYS A 79 7.59 -2.48 -10.31
C LYS A 79 6.77 -3.67 -9.86
N GLU A 80 6.14 -3.60 -8.68
CA GLU A 80 5.24 -4.66 -8.20
C GLU A 80 4.02 -4.85 -9.11
N VAL A 81 3.39 -3.75 -9.53
CA VAL A 81 2.25 -3.81 -10.46
C VAL A 81 2.67 -4.41 -11.80
N ALA A 82 3.80 -3.97 -12.35
CA ALA A 82 4.35 -4.52 -13.59
C ALA A 82 4.66 -6.02 -13.46
N GLY A 83 5.27 -6.45 -12.35
CA GLY A 83 5.51 -7.86 -12.07
C GLY A 83 4.22 -8.68 -11.97
N GLY A 84 3.18 -8.13 -11.33
CA GLY A 84 1.87 -8.77 -11.25
C GLY A 84 1.14 -8.87 -12.59
N ILE A 85 1.33 -7.88 -13.49
CA ILE A 85 0.81 -7.92 -14.86
C ILE A 85 1.56 -8.97 -15.69
N ASP A 86 2.90 -8.97 -15.64
CA ASP A 86 3.74 -9.94 -16.37
C ASP A 86 3.40 -11.39 -15.97
N ALA A 87 3.24 -11.65 -14.68
CA ALA A 87 2.84 -12.97 -14.18
C ALA A 87 1.49 -13.42 -14.74
N ARG A 88 0.48 -12.54 -14.78
CA ARG A 88 -0.83 -12.85 -15.38
C ARG A 88 -0.73 -13.13 -16.88
N VAL A 89 0.05 -12.34 -17.62
CA VAL A 89 0.24 -12.54 -19.06
C VAL A 89 0.90 -13.89 -19.34
N ARG A 90 1.94 -14.26 -18.57
CA ARG A 90 2.59 -15.57 -18.71
C ARG A 90 1.65 -16.73 -18.42
N ALA A 91 0.84 -16.63 -17.36
CA ALA A 91 -0.13 -17.65 -17.01
C ALA A 91 -1.18 -17.87 -18.11
N GLU A 92 -1.70 -16.79 -18.71
CA GLU A 92 -2.66 -16.89 -19.81
C GLU A 92 -2.01 -17.46 -21.09
N ARG A 93 -0.77 -17.07 -21.41
CA ARG A 93 -0.04 -17.66 -22.54
C ARG A 93 0.18 -19.17 -22.38
N ALA A 94 0.51 -19.62 -21.17
CA ALA A 94 0.66 -21.04 -20.87
C ALA A 94 -0.66 -21.81 -21.07
N ARG A 95 -1.79 -21.28 -20.58
CA ARG A 95 -3.12 -21.88 -20.82
C ARG A 95 -3.48 -21.98 -22.30
N ILE A 96 -3.15 -20.96 -23.08
CA ILE A 96 -3.41 -20.97 -24.53
C ILE A 96 -2.56 -22.03 -25.21
N ALA A 97 -1.29 -22.16 -24.83
CA ALA A 97 -0.38 -23.18 -25.36
C ALA A 97 -0.89 -24.60 -25.05
N GLU A 98 -1.29 -24.85 -23.80
CA GLU A 98 -1.87 -26.13 -23.36
C GLU A 98 -3.13 -26.49 -24.17
N LYS A 99 -4.05 -25.52 -24.36
CA LYS A 99 -5.23 -25.72 -25.21
C LYS A 99 -4.88 -26.00 -26.67
N ALA A 100 -3.84 -25.36 -27.20
CA ALA A 100 -3.40 -25.59 -28.58
C ALA A 100 -2.79 -26.98 -28.74
N GLU A 101 -2.03 -27.46 -27.74
CA GLU A 101 -1.43 -28.79 -27.71
C GLU A 101 -2.48 -29.89 -27.57
N GLY A 102 -3.46 -29.72 -26.67
CA GLY A 102 -4.59 -30.64 -26.57
C GLY A 102 -5.47 -30.69 -27.82
N ARG A 103 -5.55 -29.59 -28.59
CA ARG A 103 -6.28 -29.53 -29.86
C ARG A 103 -5.55 -30.21 -31.01
N ARG A 104 -4.21 -30.20 -31.00
CA ARG A 104 -3.37 -30.94 -31.96
C ARG A 104 -3.42 -32.44 -31.68
N SER A 105 -3.30 -32.83 -30.41
CA SER A 105 -3.38 -34.24 -29.99
C SER A 105 -4.72 -34.90 -30.33
N GLY A 106 -5.83 -34.17 -30.36
CA GLY A 106 -7.15 -34.73 -30.69
C GLY A 106 -7.45 -34.87 -32.18
N ALA A 107 -6.79 -34.11 -33.06
CA ALA A 107 -7.02 -34.16 -34.50
C ALA A 107 -6.09 -35.14 -35.22
N ASP A 108 -4.86 -35.31 -34.71
CA ASP A 108 -3.87 -36.22 -35.33
C ASP A 108 -4.19 -37.71 -35.08
N LEU A 109 -4.94 -38.04 -34.01
CA LEU A 109 -5.35 -39.43 -33.70
C LEU A 109 -6.41 -40.01 -34.67
N LEU A 110 -6.95 -39.20 -35.59
CA LEU A 110 -7.96 -39.61 -36.57
C LEU A 110 -7.43 -39.68 -38.01
N GLN A 111 -6.16 -39.32 -38.27
CA GLN A 111 -5.57 -39.44 -39.61
C GLN A 111 -4.74 -40.74 -39.80
N ASP A 112 -4.49 -41.49 -38.72
CA ASP A 112 -3.67 -42.72 -38.74
C ASP A 112 -4.50 -44.03 -38.55
N ALA A 113 -5.82 -44.00 -38.77
CA ALA A 113 -6.72 -45.17 -38.71
C ALA A 113 -7.33 -45.50 -40.07
#